data_AF-A0A958DAI1-F1
#
_entry.id   AF-A0A958DAI1-F1
#
_cell.length_a   1.000
_cell.length_b   1.000
_cell.length_c   1.000
_cell.angle_alpha   90.00
_cell.angle_beta   90.00
_cell.angle_gamma   90.00
#
_symmetry.space_group_name_H-M   'P 1'
#
loop_
_entity.id
_entity.type
_entity.pdbx_description
1 polymer ?
#
loop_
_entity_poly.entity_id
_entity_poly.type
_entity_poly.pdbx_seq_one_letter_code
_entity_poly.pdbx_strand_id
1 'polypeptide(L)' 'MSIDDYFLQLGSVIAACPIVQSSNVTYEKRAPFQGYVRGELDFIDGSTLHLREFVDAENAIDRFTYAYQY' A
#
# COMPACT_ATOMS: atom_id res chain seq x y z
N MET A 1 9.76 8.11 9.14
CA MET A 1 8.70 8.88 8.43
C MET A 1 7.39 8.57 9.13
N SER A 2 6.45 9.51 9.30
CA SER A 2 5.18 9.15 9.97
C SER A 2 4.42 8.13 9.10
N ILE A 3 3.58 7.30 9.73
CA ILE A 3 2.77 6.35 8.96
C ILE A 3 1.78 7.06 8.02
N ASP A 4 1.34 8.27 8.38
CA ASP A 4 0.46 9.08 7.54
C ASP A 4 1.19 9.56 6.27
N ASP A 5 2.46 9.98 6.40
CA ASP A 5 3.30 10.34 5.26
C ASP A 5 3.54 9.12 4.35
N TYR A 6 3.74 7.93 4.93
CA TYR A 6 3.85 6.69 4.18
C TYR A 6 2.59 6.41 3.35
N PHE A 7 1.40 6.56 3.95
CA PHE A 7 0.13 6.34 3.25
C PHE A 7 -0.08 7.34 2.10
N LEU A 8 0.27 8.61 2.30
CA LEU A 8 0.21 9.63 1.25
C LEU A 8 1.19 9.32 0.10
N GLN A 9 2.40 8.88 0.43
CA GLN A 9 3.39 8.48 -0.58
C GLN A 9 2.91 7.26 -1.37
N LEU A 10 2.37 6.24 -0.69
CA LEU A 10 1.86 5.03 -1.33
C LEU A 10 0.71 5.35 -2.29
N GLY A 11 -0.26 6.15 -1.83
CA GLY A 11 -1.37 6.62 -2.67
C GLY A 11 -0.88 7.40 -3.91
N SER A 12 0.14 8.25 -3.74
CA SER A 12 0.73 9.02 -4.85
C SER A 12 1.42 8.13 -5.87
N VAL A 13 2.14 7.09 -5.44
CA VAL A 13 2.79 6.12 -6.33
C VAL A 13 1.76 5.31 -7.12
N ILE A 14 0.68 4.88 -6.46
CA ILE A 14 -0.42 4.15 -7.12
C ILE A 14 -1.10 5.04 -8.16
N ALA A 15 -1.42 6.28 -7.81
CA ALA A 15 -2.06 7.23 -8.72
C ALA A 15 -1.16 7.64 -9.90
N ALA A 16 0.16 7.64 -9.72
CA ALA A 16 1.12 7.90 -10.79
C ALA A 16 1.36 6.69 -11.71
N CYS A 17 0.86 5.50 -11.36
CA CYS A 17 1.12 4.28 -12.10
C CYS A 17 0.16 4.15 -13.31
N PRO A 18 0.65 4.23 -14.55
CA PRO A 18 -0.21 4.29 -15.74
C PRO A 18 -0.90 2.97 -16.07
N ILE A 19 -0.42 1.86 -15.51
CA ILE A 19 -1.00 0.53 -15.72
C ILE A 19 -2.13 0.23 -14.73
N VAL A 20 -2.30 1.03 -13.67
CA VAL A 20 -3.38 0.86 -12.70
C VAL A 20 -4.64 1.48 -13.30
N GLN A 21 -5.63 0.64 -13.58
CA GLN A 21 -6.94 1.05 -14.08
C GLN A 21 -7.86 1.51 -12.94
N SER A 22 -7.88 0.76 -11.84
CA SER A 22 -8.59 1.11 -10.61
C SER A 22 -7.79 0.69 -9.39
N SER A 23 -7.96 1.45 -8.30
CA SER A 23 -7.31 1.14 -7.02
C SER A 23 -8.31 1.31 -5.90
N ASN A 24 -8.46 0.28 -5.07
CA ASN A 24 -9.20 0.34 -3.82
C ASN A 24 -8.25 0.02 -2.67
N VAL A 25 -7.71 1.05 -2.02
CA VAL A 25 -6.73 0.89 -0.94
C VAL A 25 -7.27 1.52 0.34
N THR A 26 -7.18 0.74 1.41
CA THR A 26 -7.56 1.09 2.77
C THR A 26 -6.32 1.13 3.65
N TYR A 27 -6.27 2.13 4.52
CA TYR A 27 -5.16 2.38 5.42
C TYR A 27 -5.66 2.33 6.86
N GLU A 28 -5.03 1.51 7.70
CA GLU A 28 -5.36 1.42 9.12
C GLU A 28 -4.13 1.79 9.95
N LYS A 29 -4.17 2.97 10.57
CA LYS A 29 -3.14 3.44 11.49
C LYS A 29 -3.23 2.70 12.82
N ARG A 30 -2.12 2.10 13.26
CA ARG A 30 -2.00 1.39 14.55
C ARG A 30 -1.17 2.16 15.57
N ALA A 31 -0.11 2.83 15.12
CA ALA A 31 0.78 3.65 15.94
C ALA A 31 1.27 4.86 15.11
N PRO A 32 2.05 5.81 15.68
CA PRO A 32 2.60 6.94 14.92
C PRO A 32 3.44 6.54 13.70
N PHE A 33 4.07 5.36 13.76
CA PHE A 33 4.95 4.84 12.71
C PHE A 33 4.50 3.48 12.16
N GLN A 34 3.41 2.90 12.68
CA GLN A 34 2.97 1.55 12.29
C GLN A 34 1.54 1.56 11.76
N GLY A 35 1.29 0.75 10.74
CA GLY A 35 -0.03 0.62 10.14
C GLY A 35 -0.17 -0.57 9.20
N TYR A 36 -1.43 -0.89 8.90
CA TYR A 36 -1.78 -1.87 7.88
C TYR A 36 -2.21 -1.17 6.60
N VAL A 37 -1.78 -1.73 5.47
CA VAL A 37 -2.29 -1.41 4.15
C VAL A 37 -2.99 -2.64 3.60
N ARG A 38 -4.23 -2.47 3.17
CA ARG A 38 -4.95 -3.49 2.42
C ARG A 38 -5.57 -2.84 1.20
N GLY A 39 -5.37 -3.45 0.05
CA GLY A 39 -5.98 -2.95 -1.16
C GLY A 39 -5.95 -3.92 -2.32
N GLU A 40 -6.63 -3.50 -3.37
CA GLU A 40 -6.76 -4.20 -4.63
C GLU A 40 -6.45 -3.20 -5.73
N LEU A 41 -5.50 -3.53 -6.61
CA LEU A 41 -5.18 -2.73 -7.78
C LEU A 41 -5.57 -3.56 -9.00
N ASP A 42 -6.50 -3.05 -9.80
CA ASP A 42 -6.82 -3.64 -11.09
C ASP A 42 -5.93 -3.00 -12.14
N PHE A 43 -5.27 -3.82 -12.93
CA PHE A 43 -4.41 -3.38 -14.01
C PHE A 43 -5.13 -3.41 -15.36
N ILE A 44 -4.61 -2.64 -16.31
CA ILE A 44 -5.15 -2.54 -17.68
C ILE A 44 -5.18 -3.87 -18.44
N ASP A 45 -4.42 -4.87 -18.01
CA ASP A 45 -4.40 -6.22 -18.60
C ASP A 45 -5.49 -7.15 -18.03
N GLY A 46 -6.29 -6.64 -17.09
CA GLY A 46 -7.35 -7.38 -16.41
C GLY A 46 -6.88 -8.22 -15.22
N SER A 47 -5.61 -8.14 -14.84
CA SER A 47 -5.11 -8.75 -13.61
C SER A 47 -5.40 -7.87 -12.39
N THR A 48 -5.57 -8.50 -11.23
CA THR A 48 -5.80 -7.80 -9.96
C THR A 48 -4.71 -8.14 -8.97
N LEU A 49 -4.05 -7.12 -8.43
CA LEU A 49 -3.09 -7.24 -7.35
C LEU A 49 -3.79 -7.08 -6.01
N HIS A 50 -3.89 -8.16 -5.24
CA HIS A 50 -4.27 -8.06 -3.84
C HIS A 50 -3.04 -7.71 -3.00
N LEU A 51 -3.01 -6.50 -2.44
CA LEU A 51 -1.95 -6.06 -1.53
C LEU A 51 -2.41 -6.13 -0.07
N ARG A 52 -1.57 -6.75 0.77
CA ARG A 52 -1.73 -6.78 2.22
C ARG A 52 -0.36 -6.61 2.85
N GLU A 53 -0.11 -5.46 3.46
CA GLU A 53 1.16 -5.12 4.07
C GLU A 53 0.96 -4.65 5.51
N PHE A 54 1.82 -5.10 6.42
CA PHE A 54 2.04 -4.45 7.71
C PHE A 54 3.36 -3.68 7.63
N VAL A 55 3.29 -2.38 7.92
CA VAL A 55 4.39 -1.45 7.72
C VAL A 55 4.79 -0.84 9.06
N ASP A 56 6.08 -0.87 9.34
CA ASP A 56 6.73 -0.03 10.34
C ASP A 56 7.62 0.98 9.62
N ALA A 57 7.46 2.27 9.93
CA ALA A 57 8.15 3.39 9.31
C ALA A 57 9.06 4.15 10.30
N GLU A 58 9.31 3.60 11.50
CA GLU A 58 10.03 4.27 12.59
C GLU A 58 11.50 4.50 12.26
N ASN A 59 12.20 3.49 11.73
CA ASN A 59 13.64 3.55 11.45
C ASN A 59 13.99 3.36 9.96
N ALA A 60 13.27 2.49 9.26
CA ALA A 60 13.25 2.28 7.82
C ALA A 60 11.86 1.72 7.46
N ILE A 61 11.42 1.79 6.20
CA ILE A 61 10.17 1.13 5.78
C ILE A 61 10.43 -0.38 5.82
N ASP A 62 10.07 -1.01 6.92
CA ASP A 62 10.18 -2.46 7.10
C ASP A 62 8.80 -3.10 6.88
N ARG A 63 8.73 -4.06 5.95
CA ARG A 63 7.49 -4.71 5.52
C ARG A 63 7.45 -6.12 6.09
N PHE A 64 6.81 -6.27 7.26
CA PHE A 64 6.84 -7.52 8.04
C PHE A 64 6.04 -8.66 7.42
N THR A 65 5.05 -8.37 6.58
CA THR A 65 4.29 -9.40 5.85
C THR A 65 3.86 -8.85 4.51
N TYR A 66 4.18 -9.57 3.44
CA TYR A 66 3.72 -9.30 2.08
C TYR A 66 3.11 -10.58 1.52
N ALA A 67 1.93 -10.45 0.92
CA ALA A 67 1.33 -11.48 0.09
C ALA A 67 0.89 -10.81 -1.21
N TYR A 68 1.51 -11.21 -2.32
CA TYR A 68 1.03 -10.89 -3.65
C TYR A 68 0.34 -12.16 -4.17
N GLN A 69 -0.97 -12.08 -4.37
CA GLN A 69 -1.73 -13.12 -5.05
C GLN A 69 -2.17 -12.57 -6.40
N TYR A 70 -1.82 -13.28 -7.46
CA TYR A 70 -2.14 -13.02 -8.86
C TYR A 70 -3.20 -14.02 -9.34
#